data_AF-A0A1Y3XQG7-F1
#
_entry.id   AF-A0A1Y3XQG7-F1
#
_cell.length_a   1.000
_cell.length_b   1.000
_cell.length_c   1.000
_cell.angle_alpha   90.00
_cell.angle_beta   90.00
_cell.angle_gamma   90.00
#
_symmetry.space_group_name_H-M   'P 1'
#
loop_
_entity.id
_entity.type
_entity.pdbx_description
1 polymer ?
#
loop_
_entity_poly.entity_id
_entity_poly.type
_entity_poly.pdbx_seq_one_letter_code
_entity_poly.pdbx_strand_id
1 'polypeptide(L)'
;MAIHESGQMYLETIYILSQNSAFVRAIDVGEQLGFTKPSVSRAMSILKKDGYVNVDADGAITLTETGLAIAKTMYTRHTVLSQMLMELGVDEKTATEDACRIEHVISEKSFAAVQAHLEQVTKMREDAHGQ
;
A
#
# COMPACT_ATOMS: atom_id res chain seq x y z
N MET A 1 -2.84 18.06 7.63
CA MET A 1 -2.90 17.13 8.79
C MET A 1 -2.30 15.81 8.32
N ALA A 2 -1.38 15.21 9.07
CA ALA A 2 -0.80 13.92 8.67
C ALA A 2 -1.89 12.84 8.72
N ILE A 3 -2.04 12.06 7.65
CA ILE A 3 -2.96 10.92 7.64
C ILE A 3 -2.42 9.83 8.58
N HIS A 4 -3.29 9.29 9.44
CA HIS A 4 -2.93 8.20 10.34
C HIS A 4 -2.70 6.89 9.57
N GLU A 5 -1.93 5.97 10.16
CA GLU A 5 -1.66 4.62 9.66
C GLU A 5 -2.92 3.91 9.13
N SER A 6 -4.02 3.97 9.90
CA SER A 6 -5.28 3.35 9.45
C SER A 6 -5.80 3.95 8.14
N GLY A 7 -5.70 5.26 7.95
CA GLY A 7 -6.06 5.91 6.69
C GLY A 7 -5.15 5.50 5.54
N GLN A 8 -3.85 5.32 5.80
CA GLN A 8 -2.88 4.84 4.82
C GLN A 8 -3.22 3.42 4.35
N MET A 9 -3.51 2.49 5.28
CA MET A 9 -3.96 1.12 4.97
C MET A 9 -5.19 1.10 4.06
N TYR A 10 -6.19 1.95 4.35
CA TYR A 10 -7.39 2.04 3.52
C TYR A 10 -7.08 2.54 2.10
N LEU A 11 -6.25 3.58 1.96
CA LEU A 11 -5.91 4.14 0.64
C LEU A 11 -5.10 3.16 -0.20
N GLU A 12 -4.12 2.49 0.41
CA GLU A 12 -3.34 1.45 -0.25
C GLU A 12 -4.23 0.28 -0.68
N THR A 13 -5.11 -0.20 0.19
CA THR A 13 -6.06 -1.28 -0.13
C THR A 13 -6.96 -0.91 -1.31
N ILE A 14 -7.50 0.31 -1.33
CA ILE A 14 -8.31 0.80 -2.45
C ILE A 14 -7.47 0.81 -3.74
N TYR A 15 -6.20 1.25 -3.67
CA TYR A 15 -5.31 1.24 -4.81
C TYR A 15 -5.07 -0.19 -5.34
N ILE A 16 -4.73 -1.14 -4.47
CA ILE A 16 -4.52 -2.55 -4.85
C ILE A 16 -5.77 -3.14 -5.50
N LEU A 17 -6.95 -2.94 -4.89
CA LEU A 17 -8.21 -3.43 -5.44
C LEU A 17 -8.52 -2.78 -6.80
N SER A 18 -8.21 -1.49 -6.97
CA SER A 18 -8.41 -0.77 -8.23
C SER A 18 -7.54 -1.26 -9.39
N GLN A 19 -6.42 -1.93 -9.12
CA GLN A 19 -5.60 -2.53 -10.17
C GLN A 19 -6.24 -3.79 -10.77
N ASN A 20 -7.12 -4.47 -10.01
CA ASN A 20 -7.75 -5.72 -10.42
C ASN A 20 -9.22 -5.53 -10.83
N SER A 21 -9.85 -4.42 -10.43
CA SER A 21 -11.26 -4.13 -10.71
C SER A 21 -11.46 -2.62 -10.93
N ALA A 22 -12.25 -2.27 -11.94
CA ALA A 22 -12.70 -0.89 -12.14
C ALA A 22 -13.72 -0.43 -11.08
N PHE A 23 -14.27 -1.36 -10.29
CA PHE A 23 -15.33 -1.09 -9.33
C PHE A 23 -14.93 -1.60 -7.94
N VAL A 24 -14.49 -0.70 -7.07
CA VAL A 24 -14.11 -0.98 -5.68
C VAL A 24 -15.21 -0.47 -4.74
N ARG A 25 -15.69 -1.32 -3.81
CA ARG A 25 -16.70 -0.96 -2.81
C ARG A 25 -16.14 -1.06 -1.40
N ALA A 26 -16.85 -0.44 -0.46
CA ALA A 26 -16.51 -0.52 0.97
C ALA A 26 -16.52 -1.96 1.52
N ILE A 27 -17.34 -2.85 0.95
CA ILE A 27 -17.34 -4.26 1.37
C ILE A 27 -16.05 -4.97 0.97
N ASP A 28 -15.56 -4.75 -0.24
CA ASP A 28 -14.32 -5.35 -0.76
C ASP A 28 -13.11 -4.89 0.09
N VAL A 29 -13.07 -3.59 0.42
CA VAL A 29 -12.04 -3.00 1.28
C VAL A 29 -12.08 -3.61 2.69
N GLY A 30 -13.28 -3.82 3.23
CA GLY A 30 -13.46 -4.43 4.55
C GLY A 30 -13.05 -5.90 4.59
N GLU A 31 -13.39 -6.66 3.56
CA GLU A 31 -13.00 -8.06 3.41
C GLU A 31 -11.49 -8.20 3.28
N GLN A 32 -10.84 -7.35 2.48
CA GLN A 32 -9.38 -7.35 2.30
C GLN A 32 -8.63 -7.01 3.59
N LEU A 33 -9.13 -6.06 4.38
CA LEU A 33 -8.50 -5.63 5.64
C LEU A 33 -8.93 -6.47 6.87
N GLY A 34 -9.94 -7.33 6.73
CA GLY A 34 -10.55 -8.02 7.87
C GLY A 34 -11.29 -7.09 8.84
N PHE A 35 -11.77 -5.94 8.37
CA PHE A 35 -12.45 -4.93 9.19
C PHE A 35 -13.97 -5.01 9.07
N THR A 36 -14.67 -4.65 10.16
CA THR A 36 -16.13 -4.69 10.20
C THR A 36 -16.76 -3.59 9.34
N LYS A 37 -17.97 -3.84 8.80
CA LYS A 37 -18.71 -2.87 7.98
C LYS A 37 -18.86 -1.48 8.65
N PRO A 38 -19.20 -1.36 9.96
CA PRO A 38 -19.26 -0.07 10.62
C PRO A 38 -17.91 0.67 10.66
N SER A 39 -16.79 -0.05 10.86
CA SER A 39 -15.45 0.54 10.86
C SER A 39 -15.10 1.10 9.48
N VAL A 40 -15.35 0.32 8.43
CA VAL A 40 -15.05 0.74 7.06
C VAL A 40 -15.92 1.92 6.64
N SER A 41 -17.22 1.91 6.95
CA SER A 41 -18.13 3.02 6.65
C SER A 41 -17.68 4.32 7.31
N ARG A 42 -17.23 4.25 8.57
CA ARG A 42 -16.65 5.41 9.28
C ARG A 42 -15.38 5.91 8.61
N ALA A 43 -14.47 5.00 8.25
CA ALA A 43 -13.23 5.35 7.57
C ALA A 43 -13.48 6.01 6.21
N MET A 44 -14.37 5.45 5.38
CA MET A 44 -14.74 6.03 4.09
C MET A 44 -15.34 7.43 4.24
N SER A 45 -16.16 7.64 5.27
CA SER A 45 -16.72 8.97 5.56
C SER A 45 -15.64 10.00 5.90
N ILE A 46 -14.64 9.61 6.68
CA ILE A 46 -13.49 10.48 7.04
C ILE A 46 -12.64 10.76 5.80
N LEU A 47 -12.23 9.72 5.06
CA LEU A 47 -11.39 9.86 3.86
C LEU A 47 -12.08 10.70 2.77
N LYS A 48 -13.41 10.56 2.61
CA LYS A 48 -14.20 11.38 1.68
C LYS A 48 -14.23 12.84 2.13
N LYS A 49 -14.49 13.09 3.42
CA LYS A 49 -14.51 14.43 4.00
C LYS A 49 -13.16 15.13 3.86
N ASP A 50 -12.07 14.39 4.03
CA ASP A 50 -10.70 14.90 3.96
C ASP A 50 -10.17 14.98 2.52
N GLY A 51 -10.97 14.57 1.52
CA GLY A 51 -10.66 14.73 0.10
C GLY A 51 -9.68 13.70 -0.48
N TYR A 52 -9.56 12.53 0.14
CA TYR A 52 -8.70 11.44 -0.35
C TYR A 52 -9.43 10.44 -1.25
N VAL A 53 -10.76 10.33 -1.12
CA VAL A 53 -11.59 9.42 -1.92
C VAL A 53 -12.86 10.11 -2.40
N ASN A 54 -13.36 9.67 -3.55
CA ASN A 54 -14.73 9.93 -3.98
C ASN A 54 -15.56 8.66 -3.81
N VAL A 55 -16.85 8.85 -3.53
CA VAL A 55 -17.84 7.77 -3.52
C VAL A 55 -19.04 8.24 -4.33
N ASP A 56 -19.36 7.54 -5.41
CA ASP A 56 -20.46 7.85 -6.31
C ASP A 56 -21.82 7.36 -5.79
N ALA A 57 -22.88 7.50 -6.61
CA ALA A 57 -24.24 7.11 -6.24
C ALA A 57 -24.42 5.58 -6.09
N ASP A 58 -23.61 4.79 -6.80
CA ASP A 58 -23.65 3.32 -6.77
C ASP A 58 -22.72 2.75 -5.69
N GLY A 59 -22.01 3.62 -4.96
CA GLY A 59 -21.08 3.26 -3.90
C GLY A 59 -19.70 2.85 -4.39
N ALA A 60 -19.35 3.16 -5.64
CA ALA A 60 -18.02 2.96 -6.18
C ALA A 60 -17.05 3.96 -5.55
N ILE A 61 -15.90 3.44 -5.11
CA ILE A 61 -14.85 4.22 -4.45
C ILE A 61 -13.72 4.45 -5.45
N THR A 62 -13.31 5.70 -5.59
CA THR A 62 -12.13 6.08 -6.39
C THR A 62 -11.20 6.96 -5.57
N LEU A 63 -9.90 6.79 -5.72
CA LEU A 63 -8.90 7.68 -5.12
C LEU A 63 -8.94 9.05 -5.81
N THR A 64 -8.88 10.12 -5.04
CA THR A 64 -8.55 11.45 -5.59
C THR A 64 -7.06 11.50 -5.92
N GLU A 65 -6.59 12.57 -6.55
CA GLU A 65 -5.16 12.75 -6.84
C GLU A 65 -4.30 12.69 -5.56
N THR A 66 -4.75 13.34 -4.48
CA THR A 66 -4.06 13.32 -3.19
C THR A 66 -4.10 11.95 -2.52
N GLY A 67 -5.25 11.26 -2.57
CA GLY A 67 -5.37 9.89 -2.06
C GLY A 67 -4.50 8.89 -2.84
N LEU A 68 -4.44 9.06 -4.16
CA LEU A 68 -3.63 8.23 -5.05
C LEU A 68 -2.13 8.40 -4.79
N ALA A 69 -1.68 9.64 -4.57
CA ALA A 69 -0.30 9.92 -4.24
C ALA A 69 0.13 9.18 -2.96
N ILE A 70 -0.70 9.24 -1.90
CA ILE A 70 -0.42 8.54 -0.64
C ILE A 70 -0.45 7.02 -0.85
N ALA A 71 -1.48 6.50 -1.52
CA ALA A 71 -1.63 5.07 -1.77
C ALA A 71 -0.44 4.49 -2.54
N LYS A 72 0.03 5.20 -3.57
CA LYS A 72 1.22 4.81 -4.35
C LYS A 72 2.47 4.81 -3.50
N THR A 73 2.67 5.82 -2.65
CA THR A 73 3.82 5.84 -1.72
C THR A 73 3.81 4.62 -0.81
N MET A 74 2.65 4.28 -0.22
CA MET A 74 2.53 3.10 0.64
C MET A 74 2.80 1.81 -0.15
N TYR A 75 2.16 1.65 -1.30
CA TYR A 75 2.39 0.49 -2.17
C TYR A 75 3.85 0.34 -2.65
N THR A 76 4.54 1.44 -2.93
CA THR A 76 5.98 1.41 -3.22
C THR A 76 6.78 0.94 -2.01
N ARG A 77 6.43 1.40 -0.80
CA ARG A 77 7.09 0.93 0.42
C ARG A 77 6.85 -0.55 0.66
N HIS A 78 5.59 -0.99 0.54
CA HIS A 78 5.18 -2.38 0.61
C HIS A 78 6.06 -3.26 -0.28
N THR A 79 6.05 -2.96 -1.58
CA THR A 79 6.72 -3.79 -2.60
C THR A 79 8.24 -3.82 -2.44
N VAL A 80 8.87 -2.68 -2.16
CA VAL A 80 10.33 -2.62 -1.90
C VAL A 80 10.70 -3.41 -0.65
N LEU A 81 9.94 -3.26 0.44
CA LEU A 81 10.21 -3.99 1.68
C LEU A 81 9.98 -5.49 1.50
N SER A 82 8.91 -5.91 0.82
CA SER A 82 8.67 -7.31 0.52
C SER A 82 9.81 -7.91 -0.31
N GLN A 83 10.22 -7.22 -1.38
CA GLN A 83 11.33 -7.68 -2.23
C GLN A 83 12.64 -7.77 -1.44
N MET A 84 12.94 -6.77 -0.60
CA MET A 84 14.13 -6.81 0.24
C MET A 84 14.11 -8.00 1.21
N LEU A 85 12.98 -8.27 1.87
CA LEU A 85 12.85 -9.41 2.77
C LEU A 85 12.99 -10.75 2.02
N MET A 86 12.46 -10.84 0.80
CA MET A 86 12.65 -12.02 -0.04
C MET A 86 14.10 -12.22 -0.46
N GLU A 87 14.82 -11.15 -0.81
CA GLU A 87 16.26 -11.21 -1.10
C GLU A 87 17.08 -11.63 0.14
N LEU A 88 16.58 -11.38 1.35
CA LEU A 88 17.16 -11.88 2.60
C LEU A 88 16.80 -13.36 2.88
N GLY A 89 15.99 -14.00 2.03
CA GLY A 89 15.60 -15.40 2.13
C GLY A 89 14.28 -15.67 2.87
N VAL A 90 13.48 -14.63 3.14
CA VAL A 90 12.12 -14.79 3.70
C VAL A 90 11.16 -15.23 2.59
N ASP A 91 10.24 -16.15 2.86
CA ASP A 91 9.22 -16.53 1.88
C ASP A 91 8.26 -15.37 1.58
N GLU A 92 7.67 -15.37 0.37
CA GLU A 92 6.83 -14.29 -0.13
C GLU A 92 5.66 -13.94 0.80
N LYS A 93 5.03 -14.94 1.42
CA LYS A 93 3.89 -14.71 2.30
C LYS A 93 4.33 -13.96 3.56
N THR A 94 5.36 -14.43 4.24
CA THR A 94 5.88 -13.71 5.42
C THR A 94 6.45 -12.35 5.06
N ALA A 95 7.17 -12.23 3.94
CA ALA A 95 7.74 -10.97 3.48
C ALA A 95 6.68 -9.89 3.20
N THR A 96 5.55 -10.26 2.57
CA THR A 96 4.45 -9.33 2.29
C THR A 96 3.67 -8.95 3.54
N GLU A 97 3.39 -9.91 4.43
CA GLU A 97 2.73 -9.63 5.71
C GLU A 97 3.56 -8.73 6.64
N ASP A 98 4.88 -8.92 6.67
CA ASP A 98 5.78 -8.08 7.48
C ASP A 98 6.00 -6.70 6.86
N ALA A 99 6.15 -6.61 5.54
CA ALA A 99 6.25 -5.34 4.82
C ALA A 99 5.05 -4.43 5.08
N CYS A 100 3.83 -4.99 5.05
CA CYS A 100 2.57 -4.32 5.36
C CYS A 100 2.57 -3.62 6.74
N ARG A 101 3.30 -4.17 7.72
CA ARG A 101 3.43 -3.55 9.06
C ARG A 101 4.55 -2.52 9.09
N ILE A 102 5.68 -2.85 8.46
CA ILE A 102 6.90 -2.03 8.49
C ILE A 102 6.69 -0.71 7.75
N GLU A 103 5.97 -0.72 6.61
CA GLU A 103 5.78 0.44 5.75
C GLU A 103 5.14 1.64 6.43
N HIS A 104 4.34 1.43 7.48
CA HIS A 104 3.66 2.51 8.20
C HIS A 104 4.53 3.16 9.29
N VAL A 105 5.57 2.46 9.76
CA VAL A 105 6.39 2.89 10.90
C VAL A 105 7.83 3.20 10.54
N ILE A 106 8.33 2.66 9.41
CA ILE A 106 9.71 2.90 8.96
C ILE A 106 9.92 4.39 8.64
N SER A 107 11.08 4.92 9.02
CA SER A 107 11.44 6.30 8.68
C SER A 107 11.76 6.43 7.19
N GLU A 108 11.54 7.61 6.60
CA GLU A 108 11.93 7.91 5.23
C GLU A 108 13.43 7.62 4.98
N LYS A 109 14.30 7.99 5.93
CA LYS A 109 15.74 7.75 5.83
C LYS A 109 16.09 6.26 5.77
N SER A 110 15.45 5.45 6.60
CA SER A 110 15.65 3.99 6.61
C SER A 110 15.11 3.36 5.35
N PHE A 111 13.92 3.77 4.90
CA PHE A 111 13.31 3.28 3.67
C PHE A 111 14.19 3.56 2.45
N ALA A 112 14.68 4.80 2.30
CA ALA A 112 15.56 5.18 1.21
C ALA A 112 16.86 4.35 1.17
N ALA A 113 17.42 4.03 2.34
CA ALA A 113 18.61 3.18 2.44
C ALA A 113 18.31 1.72 2.01
N VAL A 114 17.16 1.17 2.42
CA VAL A 114 16.70 -0.16 1.99
C VAL A 114 16.51 -0.20 0.47
N GLN A 115 15.80 0.78 -0.08
CA GLN A 115 15.55 0.87 -1.52
C GLN A 115 16.86 0.94 -2.31
N ALA A 116 17.78 1.82 -1.92
CA ALA A 116 19.07 1.96 -2.59
C ALA A 116 19.90 0.66 -2.54
N HIS A 117 19.84 -0.08 -1.44
CA HIS A 117 20.52 -1.35 -1.31
C HIS A 117 19.91 -2.42 -2.23
N LEU A 118 18.58 -2.52 -2.28
CA LEU A 118 17.88 -3.45 -3.16
C LEU A 118 18.20 -3.19 -4.65
N GLU A 119 18.26 -1.92 -5.06
CA GLU A 119 18.65 -1.52 -6.42
C GLU A 119 20.09 -1.93 -6.75
N GLN A 120 21.02 -1.82 -5.79
CA GLN A 120 22.40 -2.27 -5.98
C GLN A 120 22.49 -3.78 -6.14
N VAL A 121 21.80 -4.55 -5.28
CA VAL A 121 21.76 -6.01 -5.35
C VAL A 121 21.18 -6.48 -6.69
N THR A 122 20.11 -5.84 -7.15
CA THR A 122 19.46 -6.16 -8.43
C THR A 122 20.40 -5.93 -9.61
N LYS A 123 21.08 -4.77 -9.66
CA LYS A 123 22.06 -4.45 -10.73
C LYS A 123 23.22 -5.44 -10.75
N MET A 124 23.79 -5.78 -9.60
CA MET A 124 24.90 -6.74 -9.51
C MET A 124 24.50 -8.12 -10.06
N ARG A 125 23.24 -8.53 -9.88
CA ARG A 125 22.71 -9.79 -10.40
C ARG A 125 22.52 -9.76 -11.92
N GLU A 126 22.02 -8.66 -12.47
CA GLU A 126 21.85 -8.46 -13.92
C GLU A 126 23.21 -8.48 -14.63
N ASP A 127 24.20 -7.78 -14.09
CA ASP A 127 25.57 -7.75 -14.62
C ASP A 127 26.24 -9.14 -14.59
N ALA A 128 25.92 -9.95 -13.57
CA ALA A 128 26.45 -11.31 -13.44
C ALA A 128 25.80 -12.35 -14.39
N HIS A 129 24.58 -12.11 -14.86
CA HIS A 129 23.87 -12.99 -15.81
C HIS A 129 24.00 -12.54 -17.28
N GLY A 130 24.61 -11.37 -17.53
CA GLY A 130 24.94 -10.86 -18.86
C GLY A 130 26.29 -11.33 -19.41
N GLN A 131 26.98 -12.26 -18.75
CA GLN A 131 28.23 -12.90 -19.19
C GLN A 131 28.04 -14.39 -19.50
#